data_AF-A0A6I3USY7-F1
#
_entry.id   AF-A0A6I3USY7-F1
#
_cell.length_a   1.000
_cell.length_b   1.000
_cell.length_c   1.000
_cell.angle_alpha   90.00
_cell.angle_beta   90.00
_cell.angle_gamma   90.00
#
_symmetry.space_group_name_H-M   'P 1'
#
loop_
_entity.id
_entity.type
_entity.pdbx_description
1 polymer ?
#
loop_
_entity_poly.entity_id
_entity_poly.type
_entity_poly.pdbx_seq_one_letter_code
_entity_poly.pdbx_strand_id
1 'polypeptide(L)'
;VKAIPKGKSVAEFWTKEDFEKVISYICIDDFYEHLCFVLLWIYFCTGVRVNEGTALWWNNVDFEKKELRIGHMMVTKSKTEWIRQNHTKTDSGLRIIS
;
A
#
# COMPACT_ATOMS: atom_id res chain seq x y z
N VAL A 1 -16.69 -31.10 17.34
CA VAL A 1 -15.33 -30.60 17.65
C VAL A 1 -15.43 -29.11 17.93
N LYS A 2 -15.03 -28.64 19.12
CA LYS A 2 -15.08 -27.22 19.51
C LYS A 2 -13.86 -26.51 18.92
N ALA A 3 -14.04 -25.40 18.21
CA ALA A 3 -12.92 -24.65 17.63
C ALA A 3 -11.99 -24.14 18.74
N ILE A 4 -10.67 -24.33 18.56
CA ILE A 4 -9.66 -23.78 19.47
C ILE A 4 -9.69 -22.25 19.30
N PRO A 5 -9.87 -21.47 20.38
CA PRO A 5 -9.81 -20.02 20.29
C PRO A 5 -8.43 -19.62 19.80
N LYS A 6 -8.35 -18.97 18.63
CA LYS A 6 -7.13 -18.27 18.23
C LYS A 6 -6.95 -17.11 19.20
N GLY A 7 -5.92 -17.15 20.04
CA GLY A 7 -5.55 -16.00 20.87
C GLY A 7 -5.38 -14.78 19.96
N LYS A 8 -5.96 -13.63 20.36
CA LYS A 8 -5.78 -12.39 19.63
C LYS A 8 -4.36 -11.89 19.91
N SER A 9 -3.43 -12.09 18.98
CA SER A 9 -2.14 -11.38 19.00
C SER A 9 -2.39 -9.94 18.58
N VAL A 10 -1.98 -8.98 19.40
CA VAL A 10 -1.88 -7.58 18.99
C VAL A 10 -0.61 -7.46 18.15
N ALA A 11 -0.75 -7.09 16.88
CA ALA A 11 0.40 -6.78 16.05
C ALA A 11 0.90 -5.37 16.42
N GLU A 12 2.20 -5.24 16.70
CA GLU A 12 2.83 -3.93 16.86
C GLU A 12 2.82 -3.19 15.52
N PHE A 13 2.72 -1.86 15.58
CA PHE A 13 2.70 -0.98 14.41
C PHE A 13 3.58 0.23 14.68
N TRP A 14 4.06 0.87 13.62
CA TRP A 14 4.86 2.08 13.74
C TRP A 14 4.00 3.25 14.20
N THR A 15 4.50 3.96 15.21
CA THR A 15 4.03 5.31 15.52
C THR A 15 4.50 6.30 14.45
N LYS A 16 4.02 7.54 14.53
CA LYS A 16 4.49 8.62 13.66
C LYS A 16 6.00 8.83 13.83
N GLU A 17 6.47 8.80 15.07
CA GLU A 17 7.87 9.00 15.43
C GLU A 17 8.76 7.87 14.89
N ASP A 18 8.28 6.61 14.96
CA ASP A 18 8.97 5.46 14.37
C ASP A 18 9.08 5.60 12.86
N PHE A 19 7.98 6.00 12.20
CA PHE A 19 7.94 6.19 10.76
C PHE A 19 8.88 7.32 10.31
N GLU A 20 8.82 8.48 10.96
CA GLU A 20 9.68 9.64 10.68
C GLU A 20 11.15 9.29 10.84
N LYS A 21 11.48 8.50 11.87
CA LYS A 21 12.83 7.99 12.08
C LYS A 21 13.27 7.08 10.94
N VAL A 22 12.43 6.13 10.49
CA VAL A 22 12.76 5.21 9.39
C VAL A 22 13.03 5.97 8.10
N ILE A 23 12.13 6.86 7.68
CA ILE A 23 12.27 7.56 6.41
C ILE A 23 13.44 8.56 6.40
N SER A 24 13.88 9.04 7.57
CA SER A 24 15.04 9.94 7.69
C SER A 24 16.38 9.30 7.27
N TYR A 25 16.45 7.97 7.24
CA TYR A 25 17.63 7.22 6.80
C TYR A 25 17.65 6.91 5.31
N ILE A 26 16.59 7.25 4.56
CA ILE A 26 16.46 6.93 3.14
C ILE A 26 17.10 8.06 2.31
N CYS A 27 18.04 7.71 1.43
CA CYS A 27 18.68 8.65 0.53
C CYS A 27 17.76 9.00 -0.65
N ILE A 28 17.23 10.22 -0.70
CA ILE A 28 16.32 10.65 -1.78
C ILE A 28 17.04 11.00 -3.10
N ASP A 29 18.37 11.07 -3.08
CA ASP A 29 19.20 11.29 -4.28
C ASP A 29 19.42 9.99 -5.06
N ASP A 30 19.29 8.82 -4.42
CA ASP A 30 19.29 7.53 -5.11
C ASP A 30 17.88 7.18 -5.60
N PHE A 31 17.78 6.72 -6.84
CA PHE A 31 16.49 6.45 -7.48
C PHE A 31 15.68 5.35 -6.77
N TYR A 32 16.34 4.26 -6.38
CA TYR A 32 15.66 3.13 -5.76
C TYR A 32 15.24 3.46 -4.33
N GLU A 33 16.13 4.11 -3.58
CA GLU A 33 15.82 4.58 -2.23
C GLU A 33 14.71 5.63 -2.23
N HIS A 34 14.71 6.59 -3.16
CA HIS A 34 13.62 7.54 -3.30
C HIS A 34 12.30 6.85 -3.65
N LEU A 35 12.31 5.82 -4.51
CA LEU A 35 11.12 5.00 -4.74
C LEU A 35 10.64 4.34 -3.44
N CYS A 36 11.54 3.79 -2.63
CA CYS A 36 11.20 3.23 -1.32
C CYS A 36 10.60 4.28 -0.37
N PHE A 37 11.14 5.51 -0.35
CA PHE A 37 10.58 6.62 0.41
C PHE A 37 9.12 6.88 0.02
N VAL A 38 8.85 7.05 -1.29
CA VAL A 38 7.50 7.32 -1.80
C VAL A 38 6.54 6.18 -1.47
N LEU A 39 6.98 4.92 -1.64
CA LEU A 39 6.17 3.74 -1.33
C LEU A 39 5.79 3.69 0.16
N LEU A 40 6.76 3.87 1.06
CA LEU A 40 6.52 3.87 2.50
C LEU A 40 5.60 5.01 2.91
N TRP A 41 5.78 6.20 2.33
CA TRP A 41 4.92 7.36 2.58
C TRP A 41 3.46 7.10 2.19
N ILE A 42 3.24 6.54 0.99
CA ILE A 42 1.90 6.18 0.54
C ILE A 42 1.27 5.15 1.48
N TYR A 43 1.99 4.08 1.85
CA TYR A 43 1.43 3.04 2.72
C TYR A 43 1.10 3.56 4.12
N PHE A 44 2.00 4.33 4.71
CA PHE A 44 1.79 4.86 6.07
C PHE A 44 0.64 5.86 6.13
N CYS A 45 0.56 6.79 5.17
CA CYS A 45 -0.45 7.85 5.20
C CYS A 45 -1.83 7.41 4.71
N THR A 46 -1.93 6.41 3.84
CA THR A 46 -3.21 6.02 3.21
C THR A 46 -3.74 4.66 3.66
N GLY A 47 -2.91 3.81 4.27
CA GLY A 47 -3.29 2.45 4.65
C GLY A 47 -3.67 1.55 3.47
N VAL A 48 -3.25 1.91 2.25
CA VAL A 48 -3.50 1.09 1.05
C VAL A 48 -2.81 -0.27 1.19
N ARG A 49 -3.48 -1.35 0.77
CA ARG A 49 -2.90 -2.69 0.85
C ARG A 49 -1.75 -2.81 -0.15
N VAL A 50 -0.75 -3.64 0.13
CA VAL A 50 0.42 -3.82 -0.74
C VAL A 50 0.02 -4.12 -2.20
N ASN A 51 -0.90 -5.07 -2.43
CA ASN A 51 -1.35 -5.42 -3.78
C ASN A 51 -2.13 -4.30 -4.48
N GLU A 52 -2.78 -3.42 -3.73
CA GLU A 52 -3.51 -2.27 -4.26
C GLU A 52 -2.52 -1.15 -4.64
N GLY A 53 -1.56 -0.86 -3.75
CA GLY A 53 -0.51 0.14 -3.97
C GLY A 53 0.38 -0.20 -5.17
N THR A 54 0.73 -1.47 -5.35
CA THR A 54 1.52 -1.92 -6.51
C THR A 54 0.73 -1.89 -7.83
N ALA A 55 -0.60 -1.75 -7.79
CA ALA A 55 -1.45 -1.68 -8.97
C ALA A 55 -1.79 -0.25 -9.41
N LEU A 56 -1.30 0.76 -8.70
CA LEU A 56 -1.52 2.17 -9.01
C LEU A 56 -0.86 2.56 -10.32
N TRP A 57 -1.61 3.26 -11.16
CA TRP A 57 -1.10 3.96 -12.33
C TRP A 57 -1.35 5.46 -12.18
N TRP A 58 -0.70 6.30 -13.01
CA TRP A 58 -0.86 7.75 -12.96
C TRP A 58 -2.32 8.21 -13.09
N ASN A 59 -3.14 7.51 -13.88
CA ASN A 59 -4.57 7.82 -14.00
C ASN A 59 -5.39 7.60 -12.71
N ASN A 60 -4.80 6.95 -11.70
CA ASN A 60 -5.41 6.78 -10.38
C ASN A 60 -5.11 7.94 -9.43
N VAL A 61 -4.15 8.82 -9.78
CA VAL A 61 -3.71 9.94 -8.94
C VAL A 61 -4.25 11.24 -9.52
N ASP A 62 -5.10 11.93 -8.77
CA ASP A 62 -5.64 13.23 -9.13
C ASP A 62 -5.00 14.29 -8.24
N PHE A 63 -3.99 14.99 -8.77
CA PHE A 63 -3.24 16.00 -8.00
C PHE A 63 -4.04 17.26 -7.73
N GLU A 64 -5.00 17.61 -8.59
CA GLU A 64 -5.85 18.79 -8.40
C GLU A 64 -6.82 18.57 -7.23
N LYS A 65 -7.46 17.40 -7.19
CA LYS A 65 -8.39 17.03 -6.12
C LYS A 65 -7.70 16.43 -4.91
N LYS A 66 -6.40 16.12 -5.01
CA LYS A 66 -5.61 15.38 -4.00
C LYS A 66 -6.23 14.01 -3.68
N GLU A 67 -6.74 13.34 -4.71
CA GLU A 67 -7.42 12.06 -4.58
C GLU A 67 -6.58 10.90 -5.10
N LEU A 68 -6.62 9.76 -4.39
CA LEU A 68 -6.08 8.48 -4.83
C LEU A 68 -7.22 7.47 -5.03
N ARG A 69 -7.41 7.03 -6.29
CA ARG A 69 -8.47 6.08 -6.66
C ARG A 69 -7.97 4.64 -6.58
N ILE A 70 -8.46 3.89 -5.61
CA ILE A 70 -8.16 2.46 -5.45
C ILE A 70 -9.25 1.65 -6.15
N GLY A 71 -8.90 1.03 -7.26
CA GLY A 71 -9.83 0.19 -8.04
C GLY A 71 -9.21 -1.07 -8.65
N HIS A 72 -7.92 -1.29 -8.39
CA HIS A 72 -7.13 -2.31 -9.05
C HIS A 72 -6.28 -3.03 -8.02
N MET A 73 -5.92 -4.28 -8.32
CA MET A 73 -4.95 -5.03 -7.53
C MET A 73 -3.99 -5.80 -8.43
N MET A 74 -2.75 -5.92 -7.99
CA MET A 74 -1.74 -6.72 -8.66
C MET A 74 -1.76 -8.12 -8.08
N VAL A 75 -1.83 -9.11 -8.96
CA VAL A 75 -1.68 -10.52 -8.62
C VAL A 75 -0.44 -11.05 -9.32
N THR A 76 0.55 -11.42 -8.51
CA THR A 76 1.86 -11.86 -8.99
C THR A 76 2.02 -13.35 -8.76
N LYS A 77 2.43 -14.07 -9.81
CA LYS A 77 2.82 -15.48 -9.73
C LYS A 77 4.35 -15.63 -9.79
N SER A 78 5.02 -14.80 -10.58
CA SER A 78 6.48 -14.70 -10.66
C SER A 78 6.90 -13.27 -11.03
N LYS A 79 8.21 -12.98 -11.09
CA LYS A 79 8.71 -11.66 -11.49
C LYS A 79 8.26 -11.24 -12.89
N THR A 80 8.01 -12.22 -13.77
CA THR A 80 7.62 -12.00 -15.16
C THR A 80 6.14 -12.31 -15.41
N GLU A 81 5.51 -13.12 -14.55
CA GLU A 81 4.09 -13.45 -14.63
C GLU A 81 3.31 -12.71 -13.54
N TRP A 82 2.71 -11.58 -13.92
CA TRP A 82 1.83 -10.80 -13.06
C TRP A 82 0.66 -10.24 -13.87
N ILE A 83 -0.45 -10.00 -13.19
CA ILE A 83 -1.68 -9.46 -13.78
C ILE A 83 -2.17 -8.30 -12.90
N ARG A 84 -2.48 -7.17 -13.54
CA ARG A 84 -3.23 -6.09 -12.91
C ARG A 84 -4.71 -6.33 -13.15
N GLN A 85 -5.43 -6.65 -12.09
CA GLN A 85 -6.88 -6.87 -12.13
C GLN A 85 -7.62 -5.54 -12.05
N ASN A 86 -8.72 -5.42 -12.81
CA ASN A 86 -9.60 -4.24 -12.83
C ASN A 86 -10.70 -4.29 -11.76
N HIS A 87 -10.53 -5.14 -10.75
CA HIS A 87 -11.42 -5.25 -9.60
C HIS A 87 -10.59 -5.52 -8.35
N THR A 88 -11.14 -5.18 -7.20
CA THR A 88 -10.62 -5.59 -5.90
C THR A 88 -11.24 -6.92 -5.47
N LYS A 89 -10.62 -7.60 -4.51
CA LYS A 89 -11.11 -8.90 -3.99
C LYS A 89 -12.56 -8.85 -3.50
N THR A 90 -13.01 -7.69 -3.01
CA THR A 90 -14.40 -7.40 -2.65
C THR A 90 -14.78 -6.01 -3.15
N ASP A 91 -16.08 -5.74 -3.33
CA ASP A 91 -16.57 -4.42 -3.78
C ASP A 91 -16.18 -3.31 -2.79
N SER A 92 -16.11 -3.61 -1.50
CA SER A 92 -15.64 -2.67 -0.47
C SER A 92 -14.16 -2.26 -0.62
N GLY A 93 -13.40 -2.93 -1.50
CA GLY A 93 -12.03 -2.53 -1.83
C GLY A 93 -11.97 -1.30 -2.72
N LEU A 94 -13.03 -1.04 -3.52
CA LEU A 94 -13.15 0.11 -4.40
C LEU A 94 -13.38 1.37 -3.56
N ARG A 95 -12.44 2.32 -3.59
CA ARG A 95 -12.54 3.55 -2.79
C ARG A 95 -11.69 4.69 -3.34
N ILE A 96 -12.01 5.90 -2.93
CA ILE A 96 -11.21 7.10 -3.13
C ILE A 96 -10.67 7.53 -1.77
N ILE A 97 -9.38 7.86 -1.71
CA ILE A 97 -8.72 8.42 -0.54
C ILE A 97 -8.45 9.90 -0.83
N SER A 98 -8.83 10.80 0.07
CA SER A 98 -8.76 12.27 -0.06
C SER A 98 -8.25 12.92 1.21
#